data_AF-A0A9P1P154-F1
#
_entry.id   AF-A0A9P1P154-F1
#
_cell.length_a   1.000
_cell.length_b   1.000
_cell.length_c   1.000
_cell.angle_alpha   90.00
_cell.angle_beta   90.00
_cell.angle_gamma   90.00
#
_symmetry.space_group_name_H-M   'P 1'
#
loop_
_entity.id
_entity.type
_entity.pdbx_description
1 polymer ?
#
loop_
_entity_poly.entity_id
_entity_poly.type
_entity_poly.pdbx_seq_one_letter_code
_entity_poly.pdbx_strand_id
1 'polypeptide(L)' 'MFELWLEFILIPTLKPGQTLVLDNATFHKGGRIPELVEAAQCRLLYL' A
#
# COMPACT_ATOMS: atom_id res chain seq x y z
N MET A 1 4.31 -8.12 -8.91
CA MET A 1 3.54 -7.23 -9.83
C MET A 1 2.75 -6.20 -9.04
N PHE A 2 1.97 -6.61 -8.02
CA PHE A 2 1.22 -5.67 -7.18
C PHE A 2 2.11 -4.59 -6.54
N GLU A 3 3.26 -4.94 -5.95
CA GLU A 3 4.18 -3.96 -5.35
C GLU A 3 4.66 -2.89 -6.35
N LEU A 4 4.94 -3.27 -7.60
CA LEU A 4 5.34 -2.31 -8.64
C LEU A 4 4.19 -1.36 -8.99
N TRP A 5 2.97 -1.89 -9.11
CA TRP A 5 1.80 -1.06 -9.32
C TRP A 5 1.54 -0.13 -8.12
N LEU A 6 1.67 -0.64 -6.90
CA LEU A 6 1.52 0.13 -5.68
C LEU A 6 2.53 1.29 -5.63
N GLU A 7 3.82 0.98 -5.84
CA GLU A 7 4.93 1.95 -5.78
C GLU A 7 4.85 3.00 -6.89
N PHE A 8 4.62 2.59 -8.14
CA PHE A 8 4.74 3.48 -9.29
C PHE A 8 3.43 4.11 -9.76
N ILE A 9 2.27 3.55 -9.39
CA ILE A 9 0.97 4.01 -9.87
C ILE A 9 0.09 4.53 -8.72
N LEU A 10 -0.13 3.74 -7.67
CA LEU A 10 -1.08 4.12 -6.63
C LEU A 10 -0.50 5.16 -5.66
N ILE A 11 0.66 4.87 -5.04
CA ILE A 11 1.28 5.73 -4.02
C ILE A 11 1.44 7.19 -4.47
N PRO A 12 1.89 7.50 -5.70
CA PRO A 12 2.02 8.89 -6.16
C PRO A 12 0.71 9.70 -6.16
N THR A 13 -0.44 9.02 -6.10
CA THR A 13 -1.76 9.66 -6.05
C THR A 13 -2.27 9.89 -4.62
N LEU A 14 -1.62 9.27 -3.62
CA LEU A 14 -2.02 9.35 -2.22
C LEU A 14 -1.50 10.62 -1.54
N LYS A 15 -2.19 11.02 -0.48
CA LYS A 15 -1.79 12.11 0.42
C LYS A 15 -1.40 11.55 1.78
N PRO A 16 -0.39 12.14 2.45
CA PRO A 16 -0.06 11.81 3.82
C PRO A 16 -1.29 11.77 4.74
N GLY A 17 -1.35 10.76 5.60
CA GLY A 17 -2.44 10.52 6.55
C GLY A 17 -3.62 9.71 6.01
N GLN A 18 -3.70 9.45 4.70
CA GLN A 18 -4.73 8.57 4.13
C GLN A 18 -4.53 7.10 4.52
N THR A 19 -5.60 6.31 4.45
CA THR A 19 -5.58 4.87 4.74
C THR A 19 -5.76 4.08 3.45
N LEU A 20 -4.78 3.25 3.10
CA LEU A 20 -4.91 2.21 2.08
C LEU A 20 -5.63 1.00 2.69
N VAL A 21 -6.75 0.63 2.10
CA VAL A 21 -7.53 -0.54 2.50
C VAL A 21 -7.34 -1.63 1.45
N LEU A 22 -6.76 -2.77 1.83
CA LEU A 22 -6.58 -3.94 0.97
C LEU A 22 -7.45 -5.08 1.50
N ASP A 23 -7.97 -5.92 0.60
CA ASP A 23 -8.62 -7.16 1.01
C ASP A 23 -7.57 -8.20 1.45
N ASN A 24 -8.04 -9.28 2.08
CA ASN A 24 -7.22 -10.37 2.60
C ASN A 24 -6.64 -11.32 1.52
N ALA A 25 -6.61 -10.94 0.24
CA ALA A 25 -5.99 -11.74 -0.80
C ALA A 25 -4.51 -12.03 -0.46
N THR A 26 -4.06 -13.26 -0.72
CA THR A 26 -2.74 -13.72 -0.26
C THR A 26 -1.58 -12.88 -0.79
N PHE A 27 -1.72 -12.31 -1.99
CA PHE A 27 -0.69 -11.46 -2.62
C PHE A 27 -0.67 -10.01 -2.09
N HIS A 28 -1.62 -9.61 -1.24
CA HIS A 28 -1.57 -8.34 -0.51
C HIS A 28 -0.83 -8.45 0.84
N LYS A 29 -0.49 -9.67 1.27
CA LYS A 29 0.15 -9.93 2.56
C LYS A 29 1.65 -10.20 2.38
N GLY A 30 2.48 -9.34 2.96
CA GLY A 30 3.94 -9.45 2.92
C GLY A 30 4.58 -8.58 1.83
N GLY A 31 5.81 -8.92 1.45
CA GLY A 31 6.61 -8.11 0.52
C GLY A 31 6.95 -6.74 1.12
N ARG A 32 7.08 -5.73 0.25
CA ARG A 32 7.38 -4.33 0.65
C ARG A 32 6.14 -3.45 0.87
N ILE A 33 4.94 -4.03 0.90
CA ILE A 33 3.69 -3.25 0.92
C ILE A 33 3.61 -2.33 2.16
N PRO A 34 3.83 -2.84 3.40
CA PRO A 34 3.80 -1.98 4.60
C PRO A 34 4.82 -0.84 4.53
N GLU A 35 6.05 -1.13 4.10
CA GLU A 35 7.15 -0.18 4.02
C GLU A 35 6.88 0.92 2.98
N LEU A 36 6.33 0.54 1.82
CA LEU A 36 5.94 1.49 0.77
C LEU A 36 4.82 2.42 1.26
N VAL A 37 3.83 1.88 1.97
CA VAL A 37 2.70 2.67 2.51
C VAL A 37 3.16 3.59 3.64
N GLU A 38 4.01 3.11 4.53
CA GLU A 38 4.60 3.91 5.62
C GLU A 38 5.49 5.03 5.09
N ALA A 39 6.33 4.75 4.08
CA ALA A 39 7.17 5.76 3.43
C ALA A 39 6.34 6.88 2.76
N ALA A 40 5.14 6.55 2.29
CA ALA A 40 4.17 7.52 1.78
C ALA A 40 3.41 8.29 2.89
N GLN A 41 3.80 8.10 4.15
CA GLN A 41 3.12 8.64 5.34
C GLN A 41 1.64 8.26 5.39
N CYS A 42 1.29 7.09 4.84
CA CYS A 42 -0.06 6.55 4.81
C CYS A 42 -0.22 5.42 5.83
N ARG A 43 -1.46 5.00 6.06
CA ARG A 43 -1.82 3.88 6.95
C ARG A 43 -2.27 2.69 6.12
N LEU A 44 -2.01 1.48 6.60
CA LEU A 44 -2.44 0.24 5.95
C LEU A 44 -3.50 -0.47 6.80
N LEU A 45 -4.60 -0.87 6.19
CA LEU A 45 -5.66 -1.67 6.78
C LEU A 45 -5.97 -2.87 5.87
N TYR A 46 -6.07 -4.06 6.47
CA TYR A 46 -6.51 -5.27 5.79
C TYR A 46 -7.94 -5.63 6.21
N LEU A 47 -8.82 -5.91 5.24
CA LEU A 47 -10.20 -6.38 5.44
C LEU A 47 -10.38 -7.86 5.08
#